data_AF-A0A1I9G5E3-F1
#
_entry.id   AF-A0A1I9G5E3-F1
#
_cell.length_a   1.000
_cell.length_b   1.000
_cell.length_c   1.000
_cell.angle_alpha   90.00
_cell.angle_beta   90.00
_cell.angle_gamma   90.00
#
_symmetry.space_group_name_H-M   'P 1'
#
loop_
_entity.id
_entity.type
_entity.pdbx_description
1 polymer ?
#
loop_
_entity_poly.entity_id
_entity_poly.type
_entity_poly.pdbx_seq_one_letter_code
_entity_poly.pdbx_strand_id
1 'polypeptide(L)'
;MDEATNIGSLSNNKKVKKKREFDFSQHPKRRIALMFMYFGWEYNGLVEQREIARTVEEEMRKALIKTKLVENWENCSWNRSGRTDKGVSAFKQVASVIVRSNEPEGEGVFWPNVAHASSETAMKGELQQCGKLVNFLLANTIFVISVASI
;
A
#
# COMPACT_ATOMS: atom_id res chain seq x y z
N MET A 1 6.90 -66.62 14.87
CA MET A 1 6.34 -65.80 15.95
C MET A 1 7.53 -65.06 16.56
N ASP A 2 7.81 -63.78 16.33
CA ASP A 2 7.04 -62.72 15.70
C ASP A 2 7.99 -61.73 15.02
N GLU A 3 7.59 -61.30 13.84
CA GLU A 3 8.18 -60.26 13.01
C GLU A 3 7.66 -58.91 13.52
N ALA A 4 8.54 -58.03 14.00
CA ALA A 4 8.17 -56.68 14.46
C ALA A 4 8.89 -55.62 13.62
N THR A 5 8.21 -55.27 12.54
CA THR A 5 8.14 -54.05 11.74
C THR A 5 8.96 -52.85 12.21
N ASN A 6 10.02 -52.49 11.46
CA ASN A 6 10.70 -51.20 11.56
C ASN A 6 9.84 -50.12 10.87
N ILE A 7 9.17 -49.28 11.66
CA ILE A 7 8.33 -48.19 11.15
C ILE A 7 9.26 -47.03 10.78
N GLY A 8 9.69 -47.01 9.51
CA GLY A 8 10.47 -45.91 8.94
C GLY A 8 9.71 -44.59 9.12
N SER A 9 10.29 -43.68 9.89
CA SER A 9 9.77 -42.32 10.07
C SER A 9 9.90 -41.55 8.75
N LEU A 10 8.77 -41.39 8.06
CA LEU A 10 8.65 -40.53 6.89
C LEU A 10 8.87 -39.07 7.32
N SER A 11 10.09 -38.58 7.16
CA SER A 11 10.44 -37.18 7.37
C SER A 11 9.70 -36.32 6.34
N ASN A 12 8.66 -35.65 6.82
CA ASN A 12 7.77 -34.82 6.02
C ASN A 12 8.48 -33.51 5.66
N ASN A 13 9.33 -33.55 4.64
CA ASN A 13 10.16 -32.42 4.21
C ASN A 13 9.31 -31.41 3.40
N LYS A 14 8.46 -30.65 4.09
CA LYS A 14 7.74 -29.51 3.49
C LYS A 14 8.75 -28.41 3.15
N LYS A 15 9.15 -28.34 1.87
CA LYS A 15 9.95 -27.22 1.33
C LYS A 15 9.25 -25.90 1.66
N VAL A 16 9.83 -25.12 2.58
CA VAL A 16 9.40 -23.76 2.89
C VAL A 16 9.55 -22.93 1.61
N LYS A 17 8.44 -22.59 0.96
CA LYS A 17 8.45 -21.72 -0.22
C LYS A 17 9.02 -20.37 0.22
N LYS A 18 10.22 -20.00 -0.28
CA LYS A 18 10.77 -18.65 -0.09
C LYS A 18 9.74 -17.64 -0.60
N LYS A 19 9.39 -16.68 0.23
CA LYS A 19 8.45 -15.60 -0.13
C LYS A 19 9.13 -14.76 -1.22
N ARG A 20 8.55 -14.73 -2.42
CA ARG A 20 9.10 -13.94 -3.54
C ARG A 20 9.08 -12.47 -3.15
N GLU A 21 10.23 -11.80 -3.24
CA GLU A 21 10.30 -10.36 -3.05
C GLU A 21 9.58 -9.66 -4.20
N PHE A 22 8.93 -8.55 -3.87
CA PHE A 22 8.15 -7.80 -4.84
C PHE A 22 9.03 -6.76 -5.51
N ASP A 23 9.16 -6.86 -6.82
CA ASP A 23 10.02 -6.00 -7.61
C ASP A 23 9.26 -4.74 -8.06
N PHE A 24 9.72 -3.56 -7.62
CA PHE A 24 9.15 -2.28 -8.01
C PHE A 24 9.59 -1.83 -9.40
N SER A 25 10.70 -2.36 -9.93
CA SER A 25 11.24 -1.97 -11.24
C SER A 25 10.39 -2.49 -12.41
N GLN A 26 9.63 -3.56 -12.20
CA GLN A 26 8.78 -4.17 -13.24
C GLN A 26 7.44 -3.44 -13.43
N HIS A 27 7.20 -2.36 -12.68
CA HIS A 27 5.92 -1.66 -12.72
C HIS A 27 6.14 -0.16 -12.92
N PRO A 28 5.29 0.47 -13.73
CA PRO A 28 5.32 1.92 -13.86
C PRO A 28 4.83 2.58 -12.56
N LYS A 29 4.99 3.90 -12.49
CA LYS A 29 4.49 4.72 -11.40
C LYS A 29 3.53 5.77 -11.94
N ARG A 30 2.65 6.27 -11.08
CA ARG A 30 1.67 7.31 -11.41
C ARG A 30 1.48 8.20 -10.19
N ARG A 31 1.28 9.50 -10.42
CA ARG A 31 0.85 10.41 -9.36
C ARG A 31 -0.67 10.42 -9.27
N ILE A 32 -1.16 10.29 -8.05
CA ILE A 32 -2.60 10.24 -7.76
C ILE A 32 -2.96 11.24 -6.67
N ALA A 33 -4.21 11.68 -6.69
CA ALA A 33 -4.92 12.29 -5.57
C ALA A 33 -5.73 11.21 -4.84
N LEU A 34 -5.47 11.07 -3.54
CA LEU A 34 -6.21 10.24 -2.60
C LEU A 34 -7.12 11.14 -1.78
N MET A 35 -8.44 10.96 -1.92
CA MET A 35 -9.41 11.57 -1.02
C MET A 35 -9.77 10.58 0.08
N PHE A 36 -9.68 11.02 1.33
CA PHE A 36 -9.96 10.18 2.48
C PHE A 36 -10.68 10.96 3.59
N MET A 37 -11.37 10.20 4.44
CA MET A 37 -11.93 10.66 5.70
C MET A 37 -11.30 9.92 6.87
N TYR A 38 -11.42 10.51 8.06
CA TYR A 38 -11.10 9.84 9.30
C TYR A 38 -11.85 10.45 10.49
N PHE A 39 -12.09 9.62 11.49
CA PHE A 39 -12.58 10.04 12.80
C PHE A 39 -11.40 10.37 13.72
N GLY A 40 -11.25 11.63 14.10
CA GLY A 40 -10.03 12.14 14.74
C GLY A 40 -9.86 11.77 16.22
N TRP A 41 -10.90 11.26 16.88
CA TRP A 41 -10.88 11.00 18.33
C TRP A 41 -9.82 9.99 18.78
N GLU A 42 -9.34 9.14 17.87
CA GLU A 42 -8.33 8.11 18.11
C GLU A 42 -6.90 8.53 17.72
N TYR A 43 -6.74 9.73 17.16
CA TYR A 43 -5.51 10.16 16.49
C TYR A 43 -4.96 11.47 17.05
N ASN A 44 -3.63 11.56 17.08
CA ASN A 44 -2.89 12.76 17.52
C ASN A 44 -2.72 13.80 16.38
N GLY A 45 -3.75 13.92 15.54
CA GLY A 45 -3.77 14.81 14.37
C GLY A 45 -3.37 14.09 13.08
N LEU A 46 -3.40 14.86 11.99
CA LEU A 46 -3.09 14.31 10.67
C LEU A 46 -1.60 14.04 10.50
N VAL A 47 -0.78 15.04 10.83
CA VAL A 47 0.63 15.09 10.44
C VAL A 47 1.44 14.15 11.31
N GLU A 48 2.28 13.33 10.67
CA GLU A 48 3.21 12.46 11.39
C GLU A 48 4.31 13.25 12.11
N GLN A 49 4.61 12.84 13.35
CA GLN A 49 5.64 13.44 14.19
C GLN A 49 6.50 12.33 14.81
N ARG A 50 7.81 12.59 14.97
CA ARG A 50 8.79 11.56 15.37
C ARG A 50 8.49 10.91 16.72
N GLU A 51 7.95 11.67 17.66
CA GLU A 51 7.73 11.23 19.05
C GLU A 51 6.26 10.95 19.36
N ILE A 52 5.36 11.26 18.43
CA ILE A 52 3.91 11.12 18.61
C ILE A 52 3.40 10.05 17.67
N ALA A 53 3.09 8.89 18.25
CA ALA A 53 2.45 7.80 17.53
C ALA A 53 0.96 8.08 17.27
N ARG A 54 0.36 7.25 16.42
CA ARG A 54 -1.08 7.26 16.09
C ARG A 54 -1.51 8.57 15.44
N THR A 55 -0.79 8.97 14.41
CA THR A 55 -1.23 10.02 13.49
C THR A 55 -1.88 9.39 12.26
N VAL A 56 -2.73 10.13 11.57
CA VAL A 56 -3.41 9.60 10.37
C VAL A 56 -2.40 9.32 9.26
N GLU A 57 -1.37 10.15 9.09
CA GLU A 57 -0.31 9.92 8.11
C GLU A 57 0.53 8.68 8.40
N GLU A 58 0.82 8.41 9.68
CA GLU A 58 1.55 7.20 10.07
C GLU A 58 0.80 5.93 9.61
N GLU A 59 -0.52 5.89 9.82
CA GLU A 59 -1.37 4.76 9.39
C GLU A 59 -1.48 4.68 7.86
N MET A 60 -1.64 5.83 7.18
CA MET A 60 -1.63 5.88 5.71
C MET A 60 -0.31 5.37 5.12
N ARG A 61 0.83 5.80 5.68
CA ARG A 61 2.16 5.30 5.27
C ARG A 61 2.26 3.79 5.46
N LYS A 62 1.90 3.29 6.65
CA LYS A 62 1.93 1.85 6.94
C LYS A 62 1.10 1.06 5.93
N ALA A 63 -0.12 1.53 5.63
CA ALA A 63 -0.99 0.89 4.65
C ALA A 63 -0.41 0.92 3.23
N LEU A 64 0.11 2.07 2.76
CA LEU A 64 0.68 2.22 1.42
C LEU A 64 1.95 1.37 1.19
N ILE A 65 2.82 1.26 2.20
CA ILE A 65 4.01 0.41 2.14
C ILE A 65 3.63 -1.07 2.20
N LYS A 66 2.69 -1.44 3.09
CA LYS A 66 2.27 -2.83 3.28
C LYS A 66 1.49 -3.37 2.07
N THR A 67 0.71 -2.54 1.39
CA THR A 67 0.08 -2.85 0.10
C THR A 67 1.05 -2.88 -1.08
N LYS A 68 2.32 -2.49 -0.87
CA LYS A 68 3.35 -2.36 -1.92
C LYS A 68 3.01 -1.34 -3.01
N LEU A 69 2.09 -0.42 -2.75
CA LEU A 69 1.83 0.72 -3.63
C LEU A 69 3.01 1.71 -3.61
N VAL A 70 3.64 1.86 -2.45
CA VAL A 70 4.83 2.68 -2.25
C VAL A 70 6.00 1.81 -1.79
N GLU A 71 7.16 2.01 -2.41
CA GLU A 71 8.41 1.32 -2.05
C GLU A 71 9.06 1.94 -0.82
N ASN A 72 9.24 3.26 -0.88
CA ASN A 72 9.92 4.08 0.09
C ASN A 72 9.10 5.36 0.28
N TRP A 73 8.88 5.74 1.55
CA TRP A 73 8.02 6.87 1.91
C TRP A 73 8.64 8.22 1.53
N GLU A 74 9.96 8.34 1.65
CA GLU A 74 10.69 9.55 1.31
C GLU A 74 10.60 9.87 -0.20
N ASN A 75 10.51 8.85 -1.05
CA ASN A 75 10.48 8.98 -2.50
C ASN A 75 9.07 8.96 -3.12
N CYS A 76 8.00 8.90 -2.31
CA CYS A 76 6.63 8.83 -2.84
C CYS A 76 5.99 10.22 -3.07
N SER A 77 6.71 11.31 -2.83
CA SER A 77 6.21 12.69 -3.00
C SER A 77 4.87 12.93 -2.28
N TRP A 78 4.73 12.39 -1.07
CA TRP A 78 3.53 12.58 -0.25
C TRP A 78 3.33 14.06 0.08
N ASN A 79 2.17 14.60 -0.32
CA ASN A 79 1.77 15.96 0.00
C ASN A 79 0.32 15.99 0.44
N ARG A 80 0.00 16.80 1.45
CA ARG A 80 -1.35 16.90 2.03
C ARG A 80 -1.96 18.26 1.70
N SER A 81 -3.28 18.33 1.55
CA SER A 81 -3.98 19.58 1.22
C SER A 81 -4.21 20.50 2.43
N GLY A 82 -4.19 19.96 3.66
CA GLY A 82 -4.34 20.74 4.88
C GLY A 82 -3.90 19.96 6.11
N ARG A 83 -3.72 20.64 7.24
CA ARG A 83 -3.38 20.04 8.54
C ARG A 83 -4.64 19.95 9.41
N THR A 84 -4.68 18.98 10.31
CA THR A 84 -5.66 18.95 11.40
C THR A 84 -4.96 18.64 12.71
N ASP A 85 -5.44 19.26 13.78
CA ASP A 85 -4.94 19.04 15.12
C ASP A 85 -5.51 17.74 15.73
N LYS A 86 -5.01 17.39 16.91
CA LYS A 86 -5.43 16.21 17.68
C LYS A 86 -6.94 16.22 17.92
N GLY A 87 -7.59 15.07 17.72
CA GLY A 87 -9.02 14.91 17.94
C GLY A 87 -9.91 15.41 16.80
N VAL A 88 -9.37 16.16 15.84
CA VAL A 88 -10.16 16.73 14.73
C VAL A 88 -10.44 15.67 13.67
N SER A 89 -11.72 15.47 13.34
CA SER A 89 -12.16 14.61 12.22
C SER A 89 -12.14 15.37 10.90
N ALA A 90 -11.99 14.65 9.78
CA ALA A 90 -12.07 15.23 8.45
C ALA A 90 -12.82 14.29 7.49
N PHE A 91 -13.60 14.86 6.56
CA PHE A 91 -14.40 14.08 5.60
C PHE A 91 -13.83 14.09 4.17
N LYS A 92 -13.22 15.19 3.72
CA LYS A 92 -12.65 15.33 2.36
C LYS A 92 -11.19 15.79 2.43
N GLN A 93 -10.39 15.16 3.27
CA GLN A 93 -8.96 15.41 3.24
C GLN A 93 -8.41 14.83 1.93
N VAL A 94 -7.53 15.58 1.27
CA VAL A 94 -6.89 15.15 0.02
C VAL A 94 -5.38 15.12 0.22
N ALA A 95 -4.74 14.06 -0.27
CA ALA A 95 -3.30 13.96 -0.37
C ALA A 95 -2.89 13.54 -1.79
N SER A 96 -1.76 14.06 -2.27
CA SER A 96 -1.11 13.55 -3.48
C SER A 96 -0.02 12.57 -3.11
N VAL A 97 0.13 11.49 -3.88
CA VAL A 97 1.20 10.51 -3.70
C VAL A 97 1.56 9.85 -5.03
N ILE A 98 2.81 9.46 -5.20
CA ILE A 98 3.28 8.63 -6.30
C ILE A 98 3.19 7.18 -5.86
N VAL A 99 2.42 6.39 -6.60
CA VAL A 99 2.21 4.96 -6.36
C VAL A 99 2.63 4.16 -7.59
N ARG A 100 2.88 2.86 -7.40
CA ARG A 100 2.96 1.94 -8.54
C ARG A 100 1.63 1.92 -9.30
N SER A 101 1.72 1.65 -10.59
CA SER A 101 0.58 1.30 -11.43
C SER A 101 0.83 -0.06 -12.09
N ASN A 102 -0.24 -0.71 -12.49
CA ASN A 102 -0.33 -1.93 -13.26
C ASN A 102 -0.84 -1.63 -14.70
N GLU A 103 -1.02 -0.35 -15.02
CA GLU A 103 -1.39 0.16 -16.33
C GLU A 103 -0.17 0.87 -16.95
N PRO A 104 0.51 0.25 -17.94
CA PRO A 104 1.74 0.78 -18.51
C PRO A 104 1.57 2.04 -19.38
N GLU A 105 0.37 2.26 -19.92
CA GLU A 105 0.09 3.28 -20.94
C GLU A 105 -1.02 4.26 -20.54
N GLY A 106 -1.46 4.25 -19.28
CA GLY A 106 -2.55 5.13 -18.87
C GLY A 106 -2.09 6.57 -18.61
N GLU A 107 -3.05 7.47 -18.42
CA GLU A 107 -2.78 8.90 -18.17
C GLU A 107 -1.90 9.13 -16.93
N GLY A 108 -0.90 10.01 -17.02
CA GLY A 108 0.00 10.35 -15.91
C GLY A 108 0.96 9.23 -15.46
N VAL A 109 1.05 8.13 -16.23
CA VAL A 109 1.97 7.02 -15.96
C VAL A 109 3.36 7.37 -16.46
N PHE A 110 4.37 7.05 -15.67
CA PHE A 110 5.77 7.19 -16.05
C PHE A 110 6.58 5.99 -15.57
N TRP A 111 7.61 5.65 -16.34
CA TRP A 111 8.57 4.62 -15.99
C TRP A 111 9.81 5.25 -15.37
N PRO A 112 10.29 4.75 -14.21
CA PRO A 112 11.65 5.06 -13.77
C PRO A 112 12.64 4.57 -14.83
N ASN A 113 13.70 5.34 -15.11
CA ASN A 113 14.71 5.14 -16.17
C ASN A 113 15.41 3.75 -16.25
N VAL A 114 15.04 2.79 -15.40
CA VAL A 114 15.67 1.47 -15.25
C VAL A 114 14.73 0.30 -15.57
N ALA A 115 13.49 0.58 -15.99
CA ALA A 115 12.44 -0.43 -16.07
C ALA A 115 12.16 -0.87 -17.52
N HIS A 116 12.19 -2.18 -17.76
CA HIS A 116 11.71 -2.80 -19.00
C HIS A 116 10.27 -3.27 -18.79
N ALA A 117 9.34 -2.77 -19.61
CA ALA A 117 7.95 -3.20 -19.55
C ALA A 117 7.82 -4.68 -19.94
N SER A 118 7.40 -5.53 -19.01
CA SER A 118 6.79 -6.82 -19.34
C SER A 118 5.30 -6.59 -19.58
N SER A 119 4.87 -6.73 -20.84
CA SER A 119 3.57 -6.26 -21.34
C SER A 119 2.36 -7.13 -20.97
N GLU A 120 2.44 -8.00 -19.96
CA GLU A 120 1.50 -9.13 -19.84
C GLU A 120 0.36 -8.95 -18.83
N THR A 121 0.20 -7.81 -18.13
CA THR A 121 -0.87 -7.71 -17.12
C THR A 121 -1.52 -6.33 -16.96
N ALA A 122 -1.92 -5.69 -18.05
CA ALA A 122 -2.74 -4.48 -17.96
C ALA A 122 -4.19 -4.83 -17.52
N MET A 123 -4.58 -4.42 -16.31
CA MET A 123 -5.96 -4.56 -15.81
C MET A 123 -6.70 -3.21 -15.85
N LYS A 124 -7.87 -3.17 -16.51
CA LYS A 124 -8.78 -2.01 -16.47
C LYS A 124 -9.36 -1.84 -15.06
N GLY A 125 -9.39 -0.62 -14.53
CA GLY A 125 -10.02 -0.28 -13.23
C GLY A 125 -9.07 -0.25 -12.01
N GLU A 126 -7.76 -0.24 -12.23
CA GLU A 126 -6.73 -0.34 -11.19
C GLU A 126 -6.76 0.77 -10.13
N LEU A 127 -7.11 2.01 -10.50
CA LEU A 127 -7.16 3.13 -9.55
C LEU A 127 -8.14 2.86 -8.40
N GLN A 128 -9.29 2.23 -8.71
CA GLN A 128 -10.24 1.81 -7.68
C GLN A 128 -9.70 0.66 -6.83
N GLN A 129 -8.83 -0.18 -7.39
CA GLN A 129 -8.18 -1.27 -6.68
C GLN A 129 -7.15 -0.73 -5.66
N CYS A 130 -6.43 0.35 -6.00
CA CYS A 130 -5.53 1.04 -5.05
C CYS A 130 -6.27 1.45 -3.77
N GLY A 131 -7.42 2.13 -3.91
CA GLY A 131 -8.25 2.53 -2.77
C GLY A 131 -8.75 1.33 -1.95
N LYS A 132 -9.19 0.26 -2.61
CA LYS A 132 -9.64 -0.98 -1.95
C LYS A 132 -8.51 -1.66 -1.15
N LEU A 133 -7.31 -1.72 -1.71
CA LEU A 133 -6.14 -2.32 -1.04
C LEU A 133 -5.75 -1.53 0.21
N VAL A 134 -5.77 -0.20 0.13
CA VAL A 134 -5.45 0.66 1.29
C VAL A 134 -6.53 0.52 2.36
N ASN A 135 -7.81 0.60 1.99
CA ASN A 135 -8.92 0.41 2.92
C ASN A 135 -8.91 -0.95 3.63
N PHE A 136 -8.43 -2.00 2.97
CA PHE A 136 -8.29 -3.32 3.59
C PHE A 136 -7.31 -3.33 4.78
N LEU A 137 -6.36 -2.41 4.81
CA LEU A 137 -5.33 -2.35 5.86
C LEU A 137 -5.56 -1.24 6.90
N LEU A 138 -6.37 -0.25 6.58
CA LEU A 138 -6.70 0.84 7.49
C LEU A 138 -7.65 0.36 8.60
N ALA A 139 -7.55 0.99 9.77
CA ALA A 139 -8.54 0.80 10.81
C ALA A 139 -9.92 1.25 10.30
N ASN A 140 -11.01 0.73 10.90
CA ASN A 140 -12.40 1.13 10.61
C ASN A 140 -12.72 2.60 10.98
N THR A 141 -11.70 3.44 11.13
CA THR A 141 -11.76 4.85 11.48
C THR A 141 -11.07 5.75 10.44
N ILE A 142 -10.40 5.19 9.42
CA ILE A 142 -9.86 5.91 8.26
C ILE A 142 -10.36 5.24 6.98
N PHE A 143 -10.88 6.02 6.04
CA PHE A 143 -11.42 5.48 4.79
C PHE A 143 -10.96 6.32 3.60
N VAL A 144 -10.35 5.67 2.61
CA VAL A 144 -10.17 6.22 1.26
C VAL A 144 -11.52 6.18 0.55
N ILE A 145 -11.99 7.35 0.13
CA ILE A 145 -13.28 7.57 -0.52
C ILE A 145 -13.13 7.48 -2.04
N SER A 146 -12.09 8.11 -2.58
CA SER A 146 -11.84 8.15 -4.01
C SER A 146 -10.37 8.31 -4.34
N VAL A 147 -10.02 7.89 -5.56
CA VAL A 147 -8.68 7.98 -6.13
C VAL A 147 -8.81 8.52 -7.55
N ALA A 148 -7.96 9.49 -7.90
CA ALA A 148 -7.89 10.05 -9.26
C ALA A 148 -6.42 10.25 -9.67
N SER A 149 -6.11 10.10 -10.96
CA SER A 149 -4.82 10.51 -11.53
C SER A 149 -4.74 12.05 -11.58
N ILE A 150 -3.55 12.61 -11.38
CA ILE A 150 -3.28 14.07 -11.47
C ILE A 150 -1.96 14.38 -12.16
#